data_AF-A0A2M8KIW3-F1
#
_entry.id   AF-A0A2M8KIW3-F1
#
_cell.length_a   1.000
_cell.length_b   1.000
_cell.length_c   1.000
_cell.angle_alpha   90.00
_cell.angle_beta   90.00
_cell.angle_gamma   90.00
#
_symmetry.space_group_name_H-M   'P 1'
#
loop_
_entity.id
_entity.type
_entity.pdbx_description
1 polymer ?
#
loop_
_entity_poly.entity_id
_entity_poly.type
_entity_poly.pdbx_seq_one_letter_code
_entity_poly.pdbx_strand_id
1 'polypeptide(L)'
;MKILNGQKIASRITGELKKKLKNKKIKPKLAVILVGNNQSSKLYVELKEKKAREIGLDFTKYFFPASTTEKEILALIKQLNRDNLVSGILVQLPLPAFLDAEKIIGAIKP
;
A
#
# COMPACT_ATOMS: atom_id res chain seq x y z
N MET A 1 32.41 5.12 -16.12
CA MET A 1 30.95 5.22 -15.97
C MET A 1 30.57 4.86 -14.54
N LYS A 2 29.80 5.70 -13.82
CA LYS A 2 29.45 5.45 -12.40
C LYS A 2 28.06 4.80 -12.33
N ILE A 3 27.98 3.60 -11.76
CA ILE A 3 26.71 2.87 -11.63
C ILE A 3 25.95 3.38 -10.39
N LEU A 4 24.70 3.80 -10.59
CA LEU A 4 23.78 4.12 -9.50
C LEU A 4 23.10 2.84 -9.01
N ASN A 5 23.65 2.20 -7.98
CA ASN A 5 23.11 0.97 -7.42
C ASN A 5 21.89 1.26 -6.52
N GLY A 6 20.69 1.13 -7.09
CA GLY A 6 19.42 1.34 -6.38
C GLY A 6 19.20 0.38 -5.20
N GLN A 7 19.71 -0.85 -5.26
CA GLN A 7 19.58 -1.81 -4.16
C GLN A 7 20.35 -1.35 -2.92
N LYS A 8 21.58 -0.85 -3.11
CA LYS A 8 22.39 -0.30 -2.01
C LYS A 8 21.71 0.91 -1.36
N ILE A 9 21.12 1.79 -2.18
CA ILE A 9 20.40 2.98 -1.71
C ILE A 9 19.12 2.57 -0.96
N ALA A 10 18.31 1.67 -1.52
CA ALA A 10 17.09 1.17 -0.89
C ALA A 10 17.39 0.53 0.47
N SER A 11 18.42 -0.32 0.56
CA SER A 11 18.84 -0.96 1.82
C SER A 11 19.21 0.07 2.89
N ARG A 12 19.91 1.15 2.50
CA ARG A 12 20.23 2.25 3.42
C ARG A 12 18.97 2.92 3.95
N ILE A 13 18.05 3.31 3.05
CA ILE A 13 16.79 3.98 3.40
C ILE A 13 15.95 3.08 4.32
N THR A 14 15.83 1.79 4.00
CA THR A 14 15.02 0.86 4.80
C THR A 14 15.64 0.59 6.17
N GLY A 15 16.98 0.57 6.27
CA GLY A 15 17.68 0.47 7.56
C GLY A 15 17.45 1.69 8.45
N GLU A 16 17.47 2.89 7.88
CA GLU A 16 17.14 4.13 8.60
C GLU A 16 15.68 4.17 9.06
N LEU A 17 14.75 3.77 8.18
CA LEU A 17 13.33 3.67 8.52
C LEU A 17 13.07 2.68 9.65
N LYS A 18 13.70 1.50 9.62
CA LYS A 18 13.57 0.50 10.68
C LYS A 18 14.01 1.05 12.05
N LYS A 19 15.12 1.80 12.10
CA LYS A 19 15.58 2.47 13.33
C LYS A 19 14.57 3.53 13.80
N LYS A 20 14.04 4.34 12.89
CA LYS A 20 13.03 5.36 13.20
C LYS A 20 11.73 4.75 13.74
N LEU A 21 11.27 3.65 13.14
CA LEU A 21 10.05 2.95 13.55
C LEU A 21 10.21 2.28 14.92
N LYS A 22 11.38 1.71 15.23
CA LYS A 22 11.66 1.12 16.55
C LYS A 22 11.47 2.12 17.70
N ASN A 23 11.73 3.40 17.47
CA ASN A 23 11.65 4.45 18.49
C ASN A 23 10.28 5.13 18.54
N LYS A 24 9.31 4.75 17.70
CA LYS A 24 7.95 5.31 17.75
C LYS A 24 7.07 4.52 18.72
N LYS A 25 6.25 5.26 19.47
CA LYS A 25 5.22 4.69 20.36
C LYS A 25 4.05 4.06 19.59
N ILE A 26 3.83 4.49 18.35
CA ILE A 26 2.75 4.02 17.48
C ILE A 26 3.38 3.24 16.34
N LYS A 27 2.83 2.07 16.04
CA LYS A 27 3.18 1.27 14.87
C LYS A 27 2.33 1.72 13.68
N PRO A 28 2.89 2.40 12.68
CA PRO A 28 2.08 2.86 11.55
C PRO A 28 1.59 1.66 10.73
N LYS A 29 0.38 1.78 10.19
CA LYS A 29 -0.26 0.74 9.38
C LYS A 29 -0.52 1.24 7.97
N LEU A 30 -0.12 0.45 6.98
CA LEU A 30 -0.45 0.66 5.57
C LEU A 30 -1.54 -0.32 5.13
N ALA A 31 -2.69 0.22 4.73
CA ALA A 31 -3.76 -0.52 4.09
C ALA A 31 -3.58 -0.50 2.57
N VAL A 32 -3.52 -1.66 1.93
CA VAL A 32 -3.34 -1.80 0.48
C VAL A 32 -4.56 -2.46 -0.13
N ILE A 33 -5.19 -1.78 -1.08
CA ILE A 33 -6.34 -2.28 -1.85
C ILE A 33 -5.81 -2.85 -3.17
N LEU A 34 -6.10 -4.11 -3.43
CA LEU A 34 -5.77 -4.83 -4.66
C LEU A 34 -7.06 -5.32 -5.31
N VAL A 35 -7.27 -4.91 -6.56
CA VAL A 35 -8.45 -5.29 -7.34
C VAL A 35 -8.04 -6.20 -8.50
N GLY A 36 -8.74 -7.33 -8.63
CA GLY A 36 -8.54 -8.27 -9.74
C GLY A 36 -7.32 -9.17 -9.58
N ASN A 37 -6.99 -9.89 -10.65
CA ASN A 37 -6.09 -11.05 -10.60
C ASN A 37 -4.76 -10.88 -11.33
N ASN A 38 -4.34 -9.65 -11.62
CA ASN A 38 -3.05 -9.40 -12.27
C ASN A 38 -1.89 -9.96 -11.41
N GLN A 39 -1.16 -10.91 -11.97
CA GLN A 39 -0.08 -11.62 -11.28
C GLN A 39 1.08 -10.68 -10.90
N SER A 40 1.43 -9.73 -11.78
CA SER A 40 2.45 -8.73 -11.48
C SER A 40 2.02 -7.83 -10.33
N SER A 41 0.75 -7.38 -10.30
CA SER A 41 0.22 -6.57 -9.20
C SER A 41 0.26 -7.33 -7.87
N LYS A 42 -0.08 -8.63 -7.86
CA LYS A 42 0.04 -9.48 -6.67
C LYS A 42 1.47 -9.54 -6.16
N LEU A 43 2.44 -9.80 -7.04
CA LEU A 43 3.85 -9.86 -6.69
C LEU A 43 4.35 -8.52 -6.11
N TYR A 44 3.99 -7.38 -6.71
CA TYR A 44 4.39 -6.07 -6.18
C TYR A 44 3.80 -5.80 -4.80
N VAL A 45 2.55 -6.18 -4.55
CA VAL A 45 1.94 -6.03 -3.22
C VAL A 45 2.61 -6.94 -2.18
N GLU A 46 2.96 -8.18 -2.55
CA GLU A 46 3.72 -9.09 -1.68
C GLU A 46 5.11 -8.57 -1.36
N LEU A 47 5.82 -7.99 -2.34
CA LEU A 47 7.12 -7.36 -2.10
C LEU A 47 7.01 -6.16 -1.15
N LYS A 48 5.96 -5.34 -1.30
CA LYS A 48 5.65 -4.22 -0.38
C LYS A 48 5.34 -4.73 1.02
N GLU A 49 4.53 -5.78 1.14
CA GLU A 49 4.18 -6.42 2.40
C GLU A 49 5.43 -6.96 3.12
N LYS A 50 6.27 -7.71 2.40
CA LYS A 50 7.53 -8.24 2.93
C LYS A 50 8.42 -7.11 3.46
N LYS A 51 8.58 -6.04 2.67
CA LYS A 51 9.43 -4.91 3.06
C LYS A 51 8.85 -4.13 4.24
N ALA A 52 7.53 -3.92 4.28
CA ALA A 52 6.83 -3.29 5.40
C ALA A 52 7.07 -4.06 6.70
N ARG A 53 6.86 -5.38 6.69
CA ARG A 53 7.10 -6.25 7.86
C ARG A 53 8.57 -6.22 8.30
N GLU A 54 9.51 -6.24 7.36
CA GLU A 54 10.96 -6.21 7.63
C GLU A 54 11.41 -4.96 8.41
N ILE A 55 10.79 -3.81 8.13
CA ILE A 55 11.07 -2.53 8.80
C ILE A 55 10.20 -2.28 10.04
N GLY A 56 9.22 -3.15 10.33
CA GLY A 56 8.34 -3.05 11.50
C GLY A 56 7.05 -2.25 11.26
N LEU A 57 6.65 -2.03 10.01
CA LEU A 57 5.39 -1.41 9.62
C LEU A 57 4.26 -2.46 9.61
N ASP A 58 3.07 -2.12 10.11
CA ASP A 58 1.89 -2.96 9.91
C ASP A 58 1.40 -2.84 8.48
N PHE A 59 0.93 -3.95 7.92
CA PHE A 59 0.47 -4.04 6.55
C PHE A 59 -0.82 -4.85 6.51
N THR A 60 -1.84 -4.33 5.85
CA THR A 60 -3.10 -5.05 5.65
C THR A 60 -3.47 -4.98 4.17
N LYS A 61 -3.69 -6.14 3.57
CA LYS A 61 -4.10 -6.25 2.16
C LYS A 61 -5.60 -6.53 2.09
N TYR A 62 -6.31 -5.70 1.34
CA TYR A 62 -7.72 -5.87 1.00
C TYR A 62 -7.80 -6.30 -0.46
N PHE A 63 -8.29 -7.52 -0.70
CA PHE A 63 -8.44 -8.06 -2.03
C PHE A 63 -9.90 -7.96 -2.48
N PHE A 64 -10.10 -7.45 -3.69
CA PHE A 64 -11.39 -7.46 -4.37
C PHE A 64 -11.29 -8.24 -5.68
N PRO A 65 -12.35 -8.99 -6.06
CA PRO A 65 -12.41 -9.61 -7.38
C PRO A 65 -12.43 -8.55 -8.49
N ALA A 66 -12.07 -8.94 -9.71
CA ALA A 66 -12.11 -8.05 -10.87
C ALA A 66 -13.52 -7.57 -11.22
N SER A 67 -14.57 -8.22 -10.69
CA SER A 67 -15.99 -7.86 -10.85
C SER A 67 -16.52 -6.92 -9.76
N THR A 68 -15.66 -6.45 -8.84
CA THR A 68 -16.07 -5.54 -7.78
C THR A 68 -16.62 -4.23 -8.36
N THR A 69 -17.51 -3.60 -7.60
CA THR A 69 -18.04 -2.30 -7.93
C THR A 69 -17.21 -1.18 -7.32
N GLU A 70 -17.23 -0.02 -7.98
CA GLU A 70 -16.60 1.18 -7.44
C GLU A 70 -17.17 1.55 -6.06
N LYS A 71 -18.48 1.36 -5.85
CA LYS A 71 -19.17 1.62 -4.58
C LYS A 71 -18.57 0.84 -3.41
N GLU A 72 -18.22 -0.43 -3.62
CA GLU A 72 -17.58 -1.28 -2.59
C GLU A 72 -16.19 -0.76 -2.22
N ILE A 73 -15.39 -0.38 -3.22
CA ILE A 73 -14.04 0.16 -3.00
C ILE A 73 -14.14 1.49 -2.23
N LEU A 74 -15.03 2.40 -2.66
CA LEU A 74 -15.22 3.69 -2.01
C LEU A 74 -15.74 3.54 -0.57
N ALA A 75 -16.60 2.55 -0.31
CA ALA A 75 -17.06 2.23 1.03
C ALA A 75 -15.90 1.79 1.94
N LEU A 76 -15.02 0.92 1.44
CA LEU A 76 -13.81 0.54 2.18
C LEU A 76 -12.90 1.73 2.42
N ILE A 77 -12.61 2.55 1.40
CA ILE A 77 -11.76 3.74 1.56
C ILE A 77 -12.35 4.69 2.62
N LYS A 78 -13.67 4.90 2.62
CA LYS A 78 -14.36 5.70 3.65
C LYS A 78 -14.21 5.12 5.05
N GLN A 79 -14.26 3.79 5.20
CA GLN A 79 -13.99 3.13 6.48
C GLN A 79 -12.54 3.34 6.91
N LEU A 80 -11.58 3.09 6.02
CA LEU A 80 -10.15 3.21 6.31
C LEU A 80 -9.75 4.66 6.63
N ASN A 81 -10.33 5.65 5.96
CA ASN A 81 -10.12 7.08 6.24
C ASN A 81 -10.55 7.51 7.65
N ARG A 82 -11.46 6.75 8.29
CA ARG A 82 -11.97 7.01 9.64
C ARG A 82 -11.29 6.14 10.71
N ASP A 83 -10.48 5.17 10.29
CA ASP A 83 -9.77 4.29 11.20
C ASP A 83 -8.48 4.96 11.69
N ASN A 84 -8.47 5.38 12.95
CA ASN A 84 -7.31 5.99 13.60
C ASN A 84 -6.09 5.06 13.70
N LEU A 85 -6.26 3.76 13.45
CA LEU A 85 -5.17 2.79 13.38
C LEU A 85 -4.53 2.70 11.99
N VAL A 86 -5.16 3.25 10.94
CA VAL A 86 -4.64 3.26 9.56
C VAL A 86 -3.87 4.56 9.34
N SER A 87 -2.57 4.44 9.04
CA SER A 87 -1.69 5.59 8.80
C SER A 87 -1.57 5.96 7.33
N GLY A 88 -1.94 5.06 6.43
CA GLY A 88 -1.92 5.31 4.99
C GLY A 88 -2.72 4.27 4.23
N ILE A 89 -3.26 4.69 3.09
CA ILE A 89 -4.03 3.85 2.16
C ILE A 89 -3.30 3.89 0.81
N LEU A 90 -3.19 2.74 0.16
CA LEU A 90 -2.64 2.60 -1.19
C LEU A 90 -3.59 1.77 -2.04
N VAL A 91 -3.93 2.27 -3.22
CA VAL A 91 -4.66 1.51 -4.24
C VAL A 91 -3.65 1.00 -5.27
N GLN A 92 -3.60 -0.32 -5.47
CA GLN A 92 -2.67 -0.94 -6.42
C GLN A 92 -3.23 -0.84 -7.84
N LEU A 93 -2.45 -0.21 -8.72
CA LEU A 93 -2.75 -0.09 -10.15
C LEU A 93 -2.11 -1.23 -10.97
N PRO A 94 -2.60 -1.51 -12.19
CA PRO A 94 -3.82 -0.94 -12.80
C PRO A 94 -5.10 -1.51 -12.18
N LEU A 95 -6.16 -0.71 -12.18
CA LEU A 95 -7.52 -1.17 -11.90
C LEU A 95 -8.19 -1.71 -13.18
N PRO A 96 -9.21 -2.57 -13.07
CA PRO A 96 -10.10 -2.87 -14.19
C PRO A 96 -10.60 -1.61 -14.91
N ALA A 97 -10.69 -1.65 -16.24
CA ALA A 97 -10.94 -0.46 -17.08
C ALA A 97 -12.28 0.23 -16.83
N PHE A 98 -13.25 -0.47 -16.27
CA PHE A 98 -14.57 0.08 -15.94
C PHE A 98 -14.60 0.83 -14.59
N LEU A 99 -13.49 0.83 -13.83
CA LEU A 99 -13.36 1.57 -12.58
C LEU A 99 -12.60 2.88 -12.83
N ASP A 100 -13.12 3.97 -12.28
CA ASP A 100 -12.47 5.28 -12.34
C ASP A 100 -11.35 5.37 -11.29
N ALA A 101 -10.10 5.24 -11.74
CA ALA A 101 -8.94 5.29 -10.87
C ALA A 101 -8.75 6.67 -10.21
N GLU A 102 -9.04 7.76 -10.91
CA GLU A 102 -8.88 9.11 -10.37
C GLU A 102 -9.89 9.35 -9.24
N LYS A 103 -11.15 8.94 -9.45
CA LYS A 103 -12.18 9.01 -8.41
C LYS A 103 -11.85 8.16 -7.20
N ILE A 104 -11.36 6.93 -7.40
CA ILE A 104 -10.98 6.03 -6.31
C ILE A 104 -9.79 6.60 -5.53
N ILE A 105 -8.75 7.08 -6.20
CA ILE A 105 -7.57 7.67 -5.55
C ILE A 105 -7.95 8.97 -4.83
N GLY A 106 -8.77 9.82 -5.46
CA GLY A 106 -9.24 11.09 -4.89
C GLY A 106 -10.11 10.93 -3.64
N ALA A 107 -10.64 9.74 -3.38
CA ALA A 107 -11.37 9.44 -2.16
C ALA A 107 -10.47 9.17 -0.94
N ILE A 108 -9.16 8.98 -1.14
CA ILE A 108 -8.20 8.79 -0.04
C ILE A 108 -7.96 10.13 0.65
N LYS A 109 -8.06 10.16 1.98
CA LYS A 109 -7.82 11.38 2.76
C LYS A 109 -6.33 11.78 2.65
N PRO A 110 -6.01 13.02 2.22
CA PRO A 110 -4.66 13.56 2.24
C PRO A 110 -4.09 13.67 3.65
#